data_AF-A0A2E3GAV9-F1
#
_entry.id   AF-A0A2E3GAV9-F1
#
_cell.length_a   1.000
_cell.length_b   1.000
_cell.length_c   1.000
_cell.angle_alpha   90.00
_cell.angle_beta   90.00
_cell.angle_gamma   90.00
#
_symmetry.space_group_name_H-M   'P 1'
#
loop_
_entity.id
_entity.type
_entity.pdbx_description
1 polymer ?
#
loop_
_entity_poly.entity_id
_entity_poly.type
_entity_poly.pdbx_seq_one_letter_code
_entity_poly.pdbx_strand_id
1 'polypeptide(L)'
;MKQNEKDILDSINKEFNIELKWNDYEYNRFDAENENYIVEIKDRKKYYDNTMIEFDKYSFNIKYSELAKKDFIYVVRTGGLIYIFNLSKKDVTFGWEWKLIEATTNFENRKKIKKLVGYIKLEDYTRKIEACEHIGCFNDTH
;
A
#
# COMPACT_ATOMS: atom_id res chain seq x y z
N MET A 1 -2.56 -8.01 -14.76
CA MET A 1 -1.29 -7.65 -14.10
C MET A 1 -1.48 -6.33 -13.37
N LYS A 2 -1.00 -6.19 -12.12
CA LYS A 2 -1.12 -4.98 -11.28
C LYS A 2 -0.13 -3.88 -11.70
N GLN A 3 -0.10 -3.51 -12.99
CA GLN A 3 0.92 -2.60 -13.55
C GLN A 3 1.02 -1.28 -12.77
N ASN A 4 -0.14 -0.69 -12.46
CA ASN A 4 -0.24 0.52 -11.66
C ASN A 4 0.46 0.45 -10.29
N GLU A 5 0.47 -0.71 -9.64
CA GLU A 5 1.12 -0.90 -8.34
C GLU A 5 2.63 -1.06 -8.48
N LYS A 6 3.11 -1.63 -9.60
CA LYS A 6 4.54 -1.68 -9.94
C LYS A 6 5.07 -0.26 -10.22
N ASP A 7 4.33 0.58 -10.93
CA ASP A 7 4.74 1.97 -11.18
C ASP A 7 4.86 2.80 -9.88
N ILE A 8 4.00 2.51 -8.89
CA ILE A 8 4.10 3.10 -7.54
C ILE A 8 5.39 2.64 -6.86
N LEU A 9 5.72 1.35 -6.95
CA LEU A 9 6.95 0.79 -6.38
C LEU A 9 8.19 1.46 -6.97
N ASP A 10 8.23 1.64 -8.29
CA ASP A 10 9.35 2.28 -8.99
C ASP A 10 9.52 3.75 -8.56
N SER A 11 8.41 4.47 -8.40
CA SER A 11 8.41 5.86 -7.89
C SER A 11 9.02 5.92 -6.48
N ILE A 12 8.69 4.96 -5.60
CA ILE A 12 9.22 4.86 -4.24
C ILE A 12 10.72 4.53 -4.25
N ASN A 13 11.12 3.53 -5.03
CA ASN A 13 12.53 3.13 -5.14
C ASN A 13 13.41 4.29 -5.63
N LYS A 14 12.94 5.04 -6.64
CA LYS A 14 13.63 6.22 -7.17
C LYS A 14 13.73 7.35 -6.13
N GLU A 15 12.62 7.72 -5.52
CA GLU A 15 12.56 8.86 -4.59
C GLU A 15 13.42 8.65 -3.34
N PHE A 16 13.40 7.44 -2.77
CA PHE A 16 14.12 7.16 -1.53
C PHE A 16 15.48 6.50 -1.75
N ASN A 17 15.87 6.24 -3.00
CA ASN A 17 17.08 5.50 -3.36
C ASN A 17 17.18 4.15 -2.60
N ILE A 18 16.11 3.35 -2.69
CA ILE A 18 16.01 2.02 -2.07
C ILE A 18 15.67 0.95 -3.10
N GLU A 19 15.87 -0.32 -2.74
CA GLU A 19 15.62 -1.47 -3.64
C GLU A 19 14.52 -2.38 -3.06
N LEU A 20 13.26 -1.95 -3.14
CA LEU A 20 12.12 -2.84 -2.89
C LEU A 20 11.88 -3.75 -4.09
N LYS A 21 11.71 -5.04 -3.82
CA LYS A 21 11.48 -6.07 -4.84
C LYS A 21 10.02 -6.48 -4.83
N TRP A 22 9.43 -6.49 -6.02
CA TRP A 22 8.06 -6.96 -6.21
C TRP A 22 7.95 -8.46 -5.94
N ASN A 23 6.86 -8.86 -5.29
CA ASN A 23 6.54 -10.25 -5.04
C ASN A 23 5.60 -10.81 -6.12
N ASP A 24 6.13 -11.65 -7.02
CA ASP A 24 5.30 -12.26 -8.08
C ASP A 24 4.48 -13.48 -7.60
N TYR A 25 4.71 -13.97 -6.37
CA TYR A 25 3.97 -15.10 -5.84
C TYR A 25 2.58 -14.69 -5.35
N GLU A 26 1.53 -15.28 -5.94
CA GLU A 26 0.13 -14.88 -5.69
C GLU A 26 -0.35 -15.10 -4.25
N TYR A 27 0.31 -15.99 -3.51
CA TYR A 27 -0.01 -16.26 -2.09
C TYR A 27 0.83 -15.40 -1.12
N ASN A 28 1.73 -14.56 -1.63
CA ASN A 28 2.41 -13.59 -0.77
C ASN A 28 1.39 -12.59 -0.21
N ARG A 29 1.54 -12.29 1.07
CA ARG A 29 0.56 -11.51 1.84
C ARG A 29 0.76 -10.00 1.70
N PHE A 30 1.92 -9.58 1.17
CA PHE A 30 2.35 -8.21 0.87
C PHE A 30 2.93 -8.13 -0.55
N ASP A 31 2.87 -6.95 -1.17
CA ASP A 31 3.15 -6.75 -2.60
C ASP A 31 4.65 -6.60 -2.91
N ALA A 32 5.46 -6.07 -1.98
CA ALA A 32 6.90 -5.91 -2.16
C ALA A 32 7.68 -5.96 -0.84
N GLU A 33 8.99 -6.20 -0.90
CA GLU A 33 9.86 -6.17 0.28
C GLU A 33 11.33 -5.84 -0.02
N ASN A 34 12.09 -5.50 1.02
CA ASN A 34 13.55 -5.56 1.03
C ASN A 34 14.03 -6.03 2.42
N GLU A 35 15.31 -5.84 2.75
CA GLU A 35 15.88 -6.21 4.06
C GLU A 35 15.21 -5.50 5.26
N ASN A 36 14.68 -4.29 5.06
CA ASN A 36 14.19 -3.43 6.14
C ASN A 36 12.66 -3.29 6.14
N TYR A 37 11.99 -3.53 5.02
CA TYR A 37 10.57 -3.20 4.82
C TYR A 37 9.80 -4.35 4.17
N ILE A 38 8.54 -4.48 4.58
CA ILE A 38 7.49 -5.14 3.79
C ILE A 38 6.44 -4.09 3.40
N VAL A 39 5.88 -4.20 2.20
CA VAL A 39 5.04 -3.16 1.61
C VAL A 39 3.75 -3.73 1.04
N GLU A 40 2.62 -3.18 1.44
CA GLU A 40 1.31 -3.41 0.80
C GLU A 40 0.89 -2.14 0.05
N ILE A 41 0.61 -2.28 -1.24
CA ILE A 41 0.33 -1.16 -2.16
C ILE A 41 -1.14 -1.20 -2.56
N LYS A 42 -1.77 -0.01 -2.64
CA LYS A 42 -3.12 0.17 -3.15
C LYS A 42 -3.19 1.36 -4.09
N ASP A 43 -3.64 1.12 -5.31
CA ASP A 43 -4.02 2.17 -6.24
C ASP A 43 -5.54 2.46 -6.13
N ARG A 44 -5.90 3.67 -5.69
CA ARG A 44 -7.29 4.06 -5.42
C ARG A 44 -7.73 5.14 -6.41
N LYS A 45 -8.62 4.73 -7.33
CA LYS A 45 -9.19 5.62 -8.37
C LYS A 45 -9.98 6.80 -7.81
N LYS A 46 -10.65 6.63 -6.67
CA LYS A 46 -11.45 7.68 -6.03
C LYS A 46 -10.71 8.22 -4.82
N TYR A 47 -10.63 9.55 -4.75
CA TYR A 47 -10.11 10.27 -3.60
C TYR A 47 -11.12 10.26 -2.45
N TYR A 48 -10.62 10.00 -1.26
CA TYR A 48 -11.33 10.05 0.01
C TYR A 48 -10.35 10.54 1.07
N ASP A 49 -10.82 11.29 2.07
CA ASP A 49 -9.96 11.76 3.17
C ASP A 49 -9.43 10.61 4.03
N ASN A 50 -10.06 9.44 3.95
CA ASN A 50 -9.63 8.21 4.61
C ASN A 50 -9.35 7.12 3.58
N THR A 51 -8.23 6.41 3.75
CA THR A 51 -8.00 5.13 3.08
C THR A 51 -8.42 3.97 3.97
N MET A 52 -8.68 2.82 3.36
CA MET A 52 -9.20 1.62 4.02
C MET A 52 -8.21 0.46 3.91
N ILE A 53 -7.98 -0.22 5.03
CA ILE A 53 -7.18 -1.46 5.12
C ILE A 53 -8.04 -2.60 5.70
N GLU A 54 -7.90 -3.81 5.14
CA GLU A 54 -8.57 -5.00 5.68
C GLU A 54 -7.83 -5.50 6.93
N PHE A 55 -8.56 -5.91 7.98
CA PHE A 55 -7.97 -6.38 9.23
C PHE A 55 -7.03 -7.59 9.02
N ASP A 56 -7.40 -8.55 8.17
CA ASP A 56 -6.54 -9.71 7.84
C ASP A 56 -5.18 -9.28 7.28
N LYS A 57 -5.18 -8.26 6.40
CA LYS A 57 -3.95 -7.69 5.83
C LYS A 57 -3.11 -6.99 6.90
N TYR A 58 -3.75 -6.12 7.69
CA TYR A 58 -3.07 -5.40 8.76
C TYR A 58 -2.47 -6.36 9.80
N SER A 59 -3.30 -7.23 10.37
CA SER A 59 -2.91 -8.15 11.46
C SER A 59 -1.81 -9.12 11.07
N PHE A 60 -1.84 -9.66 9.85
CA PHE A 60 -0.76 -10.51 9.36
C PHE A 60 0.53 -9.73 9.16
N ASN A 61 0.48 -8.61 8.41
CA ASN A 61 1.69 -7.89 8.02
C ASN A 61 2.37 -7.24 9.23
N ILE A 62 1.63 -6.68 10.19
CA ILE A 62 2.23 -6.11 11.41
C ILE A 62 2.93 -7.20 12.24
N LYS A 63 2.32 -8.39 12.37
CA LYS A 63 2.91 -9.49 13.13
C LYS A 63 4.13 -10.07 12.41
N TYR A 64 4.05 -10.23 11.10
CA TYR A 64 5.16 -10.70 10.29
C TYR A 64 6.33 -9.72 10.34
N SER A 65 6.07 -8.40 10.24
CA SER A 65 7.11 -7.37 10.28
C SER A 65 7.87 -7.40 11.60
N GLU A 66 7.17 -7.52 12.74
CA GLU A 66 7.79 -7.72 14.06
C GLU A 66 8.73 -8.93 14.09
N LEU A 67 8.26 -10.09 13.61
CA LEU A 67 9.03 -11.34 13.63
C LEU A 67 10.26 -11.27 12.71
N ALA A 68 10.09 -10.67 11.54
CA ALA A 68 11.14 -10.49 10.55
C ALA A 68 12.08 -9.32 10.87
N LYS A 69 11.81 -8.55 11.93
CA LYS A 69 12.52 -7.30 12.27
C LYS A 69 12.51 -6.27 11.12
N LYS A 70 11.39 -6.19 10.41
CA LYS A 70 11.12 -5.24 9.32
C LYS A 70 10.02 -4.27 9.75
N ASP A 71 9.97 -3.11 9.09
CA ASP A 71 8.85 -2.19 9.21
C ASP A 71 7.75 -2.53 8.18
N PHE A 72 6.49 -2.49 8.61
CA PHE A 72 5.33 -2.62 7.72
C PHE A 72 4.94 -1.25 7.15
N ILE A 73 5.08 -1.12 5.84
CA ILE A 73 4.73 0.07 5.09
C ILE A 73 3.44 -0.18 4.32
N TYR A 74 2.45 0.69 4.52
CA TYR A 74 1.22 0.72 3.74
C TYR A 74 1.27 1.91 2.78
N VAL A 75 1.02 1.66 1.49
CA VAL A 75 1.15 2.67 0.43
C VAL A 75 -0.17 2.81 -0.29
N VAL A 76 -0.61 4.06 -0.48
CA VAL A 76 -1.85 4.38 -1.18
C VAL A 76 -1.59 5.46 -2.21
N ARG A 77 -1.85 5.17 -3.49
CA ARG A 77 -1.94 6.21 -4.52
C ARG A 77 -3.38 6.67 -4.67
N THR A 78 -3.62 7.98 -4.57
CA THR A 78 -4.91 8.59 -4.86
C THR A 78 -4.76 10.08 -5.13
N GLY A 79 -5.60 10.64 -6.01
CA GLY A 79 -5.54 12.06 -6.37
C GLY A 79 -4.17 12.51 -6.92
N GLY A 80 -3.48 11.65 -7.68
CA GLY A 80 -2.14 11.93 -8.24
C GLY A 80 -0.97 11.83 -7.25
N LEU A 81 -1.25 11.59 -5.96
CA LEU A 81 -0.23 11.53 -4.91
C LEU A 81 -0.09 10.13 -4.35
N ILE A 82 1.10 9.80 -3.87
CA ILE A 82 1.41 8.55 -3.15
C ILE A 82 1.60 8.89 -1.67
N TYR A 83 0.73 8.32 -0.84
CA TYR A 83 0.76 8.43 0.62
C TYR A 83 1.39 7.17 1.21
N ILE A 84 2.40 7.35 2.04
CA ILE A 84 3.19 6.26 2.63
C ILE A 84 3.01 6.31 4.15
N PHE A 85 2.56 5.21 4.73
CA PHE A 85 2.31 5.04 6.16
C PHE A 85 3.24 3.97 6.71
N ASN A 86 4.07 4.32 7.69
CA ASN A 86 4.82 3.33 8.47
C ASN A 86 3.96 2.87 9.65
N LEU A 87 3.27 1.74 9.47
CA LEU A 87 2.33 1.20 10.45
C LEU A 87 3.01 0.47 11.62
N SER A 88 4.32 0.19 11.52
CA SER A 88 5.10 -0.33 12.66
C SER A 88 5.45 0.75 13.68
N LYS A 89 5.50 2.01 13.26
CA LYS A 89 5.92 3.14 14.12
C LYS A 89 4.79 4.10 14.48
N LYS A 90 3.66 4.02 13.78
CA LYS A 90 2.55 4.93 13.97
C LYS A 90 1.45 4.29 14.81
N ASP A 91 0.98 5.01 15.82
CA ASP A 91 -0.25 4.68 16.52
C ASP A 91 -1.45 5.17 15.68
N VAL A 92 -2.28 4.22 15.21
CA VAL A 92 -3.43 4.49 14.36
C VAL A 92 -4.68 3.91 15.01
N THR A 93 -5.66 4.77 15.27
CA THR A 93 -6.99 4.31 15.68
C THR A 93 -7.82 3.96 14.44
N PHE A 94 -7.85 2.68 14.09
CA PHE A 94 -8.46 2.19 12.86
C PHE A 94 -9.99 2.26 12.79
N GLY A 95 -10.70 2.35 13.92
CA GLY A 95 -12.17 2.37 13.92
C GLY A 95 -12.79 1.16 13.22
N TRP A 96 -12.35 -0.05 13.58
CA TRP A 96 -12.70 -1.30 12.89
C TRP A 96 -14.22 -1.50 12.77
N GLU A 97 -14.71 -1.74 11.56
CA GLU A 97 -16.11 -2.03 11.28
C GLU A 97 -16.29 -3.18 10.27
N TRP A 98 -17.42 -3.86 10.33
CA TRP A 98 -17.77 -4.90 9.36
C TRP A 98 -18.38 -4.27 8.10
N LYS A 99 -17.76 -4.52 6.95
CA LYS A 99 -18.23 -3.99 5.66
C LYS A 99 -18.43 -5.11 4.65
N LEU A 100 -19.49 -5.00 3.84
CA LEU A 100 -19.76 -5.92 2.74
C LEU A 100 -18.99 -5.44 1.50
N ILE A 101 -17.86 -6.09 1.20
CA ILE A 101 -16.96 -5.74 0.09
C ILE A 101 -16.63 -6.97 -0.77
N GLU A 102 -16.02 -6.76 -1.94
CA GLU A 102 -15.66 -7.84 -2.86
C GLU A 102 -14.78 -8.90 -2.16
N ALA A 103 -15.08 -10.18 -2.41
CA ALA A 103 -14.33 -11.28 -1.83
C ALA A 103 -12.87 -11.27 -2.27
N THR A 104 -12.65 -11.02 -3.56
CA THR A 104 -11.34 -10.93 -4.17
C THR A 104 -11.15 -9.58 -4.82
N THR A 105 -9.89 -9.22 -5.05
CA THR A 105 -9.51 -8.02 -5.82
C THR A 105 -9.78 -8.19 -7.32
N ASN A 106 -10.14 -9.40 -7.78
CA ASN A 106 -10.36 -9.69 -9.19
C ASN A 106 -11.85 -9.49 -9.52
N PHE A 107 -12.13 -8.45 -10.31
CA PHE A 107 -13.48 -7.93 -10.59
C PHE A 107 -14.41 -8.91 -11.32
N GLU A 108 -13.90 -10.06 -11.76
CA GLU A 108 -14.69 -11.12 -12.39
C GLU A 108 -15.63 -11.82 -11.39
N ASN A 109 -15.27 -11.87 -10.11
CA ASN A 109 -16.09 -12.50 -9.07
C ASN A 109 -16.74 -11.44 -8.17
N ARG A 110 -17.95 -11.01 -8.53
CA ARG A 110 -18.72 -9.96 -7.80
C ARG A 110 -19.31 -10.42 -6.46
N LYS A 111 -18.85 -11.56 -5.93
CA LYS A 111 -19.34 -12.08 -4.66
C LYS A 111 -18.82 -11.17 -3.55
N LYS A 112 -19.75 -10.51 -2.87
CA LYS A 112 -19.41 -9.72 -1.68
C LYS A 112 -19.44 -10.59 -0.43
N ILE A 113 -18.46 -10.39 0.44
CA ILE A 113 -18.38 -11.01 1.76
C ILE A 113 -18.18 -9.93 2.83
N LYS A 114 -18.58 -10.24 4.06
CA LYS A 114 -18.28 -9.36 5.18
C LYS A 114 -16.80 -9.46 5.51
N LYS A 115 -16.11 -8.33 5.51
CA LYS A 115 -14.73 -8.19 5.98
C LYS A 115 -14.67 -7.13 7.07
N LEU A 116 -13.80 -7.33 8.07
CA LEU A 116 -13.49 -6.32 9.07
C LEU A 116 -12.47 -5.35 8.45
N VAL A 117 -12.81 -4.07 8.41
CA VAL A 117 -11.99 -3.02 7.77
C VAL A 117 -11.74 -1.88 8.74
N GLY A 118 -10.58 -1.25 8.59
CA GLY A 118 -10.17 -0.08 9.35
C GLY A 118 -9.87 1.09 8.43
N TYR A 119 -9.88 2.28 8.99
CA TYR A 119 -9.64 3.53 8.29
C TYR A 119 -8.37 4.21 8.79
N ILE A 120 -7.65 4.82 7.86
CA ILE A 120 -6.48 5.64 8.13
C ILE A 120 -6.72 6.96 7.42
N LYS A 121 -6.61 8.08 8.14
CA LYS A 121 -6.74 9.37 7.49
C LYS A 121 -5.57 9.60 6.55
N LEU A 122 -5.78 10.22 5.40
CA LEU A 122 -4.69 10.52 4.49
C LEU A 122 -3.71 11.52 5.09
N GLU A 123 -4.19 12.48 5.89
CA GLU A 123 -3.35 13.44 6.64
C GLU A 123 -2.37 12.77 7.60
N ASP A 124 -2.61 11.51 7.95
CA ASP A 124 -1.78 10.71 8.83
C ASP A 124 -0.57 10.07 8.11
N TYR A 125 -0.22 10.50 6.91
CA TYR A 125 0.94 9.97 6.19
C TYR A 125 2.26 10.14 6.97
N THR A 126 3.17 9.20 6.79
CA THR A 126 4.58 9.31 7.22
C THR A 126 5.40 10.07 6.18
N ARG A 127 5.15 9.79 4.90
CA ARG A 127 5.73 10.50 3.75
C ARG A 127 4.67 10.63 2.66
N LYS A 128 4.83 11.65 1.82
CA LYS A 128 3.96 11.92 0.67
C LYS A 128 4.84 12.32 -0.50
N ILE A 129 4.62 11.71 -1.66
CA ILE A 129 5.39 11.97 -2.88
C ILE A 129 4.42 12.14 -4.06
N GLU A 130 4.86 12.82 -5.11
CA GLU A 130 4.12 12.87 -6.37
C GLU A 130 4.26 11.54 -7.10
N ALA A 131 3.18 11.04 -7.70
CA ALA A 131 3.32 9.89 -8.59
C ALA A 131 4.02 10.36 -9.87
N CYS A 132 5.09 9.68 -10.32
CA CYS A 132 5.64 9.96 -11.64
C CYS A 132 4.55 9.68 -12.68
N GLU A 133 3.94 10.73 -13.24
CA GLU A 133 3.13 10.60 -14.43
C GLU A 133 4.06 10.20 -15.58
N HIS A 134 3.64 9.23 -16.40
CA HIS A 134 4.43 8.63 -17.49
C HIS A 134 4.86 9.63 -18.60
N ILE A 135 4.68 10.94 -18.39
CA ILE A 135 5.13 12.02 -19.26
C ILE A 135 5.87 13.03 -18.39
N GLY A 136 7.19 12.87 -18.23
CA GLY A 136 8.05 13.94 -17.70
C GLY A 136 9.20 13.55 -16.78
N CYS A 137 9.28 12.31 -16.26
CA CYS A 137 10.38 11.92 -15.36
C CYS A 137 11.71 11.54 -16.09
N PHE A 138 11.81 11.73 -17.41
CA PHE A 138 13.04 11.62 -18.21
C PHE A 138 13.51 13.02 -18.61
N ASN A 139 14.20 13.68 -17.70
CA ASN A 139 15.21 14.74 -17.85
C ASN A 139 15.61 14.99 -16.38
N ASP A 140 16.81 14.65 -15.92
CA ASP A 140 18.05 15.13 -16.48
C ASP A 140 19.14 14.04 -16.52
N THR A 141 19.79 13.98 -17.67
CA THR A 141 21.19 13.61 -17.77
C THR A 141 21.98 14.90 -17.58
N HIS A 142 22.90 14.93 -16.61
CA HIS A 142 24.27 15.43 -16.71
C HIS A 142 25.03 15.15 -15.41
#